data_AF-A0ABD0NR39-F1
#
_entry.id   AF-A0ABD0NR39-F1
#
_cell.length_a   1.000
_cell.length_b   1.000
_cell.length_c   1.000
_cell.angle_alpha   90.00
_cell.angle_beta   90.00
_cell.angle_gamma   90.00
#
_symmetry.space_group_name_H-M   'P 1'
#
loop_
_entity.id
_entity.type
_entity.pdbx_description
1 polymer ?
#
loop_
_entity_poly.entity_id
_entity_poly.type
_entity_poly.pdbx_seq_one_letter_code
_entity_poly.pdbx_strand_id
1 'polypeptide(L)' 'RDIEQHTERVASVLTLCDVLLHDEDACSSDGENDSIQQTTQRLDQRWRKICSLSLERRL' A
#
# COMPACT_ATOMS: atom_id res chain seq x y z
N ARG A 1 -8.60 -16.44 -6.06
CA ARG A 1 -9.52 -15.89 -5.05
C ARG A 1 -8.82 -15.16 -3.90
N ASP A 2 -7.88 -15.77 -3.18
CA ASP A 2 -7.21 -15.11 -2.05
C ASP A 2 -6.40 -13.87 -2.48
N ILE A 3 -5.52 -14.03 -3.48
CA ILE A 3 -4.73 -12.93 -4.07
C ILE A 3 -5.63 -11.80 -4.60
N GLU A 4 -6.72 -12.12 -5.30
CA GLU A 4 -7.63 -11.11 -5.86
C GLU A 4 -8.31 -10.30 -4.74
N GLN A 5 -8.83 -10.97 -3.71
CA GLN A 5 -9.45 -10.29 -2.57
C GLN A 5 -8.45 -9.41 -1.81
N HIS A 6 -7.22 -9.89 -1.61
CA HIS A 6 -6.18 -9.10 -0.98
C HIS A 6 -5.69 -7.96 -1.87
N THR A 7 -5.72 -8.11 -3.20
CA THR A 7 -5.40 -7.03 -4.15
C THR A 7 -6.34 -5.85 -3.97
N GLU A 8 -7.65 -6.11 -3.90
CA GLU A 8 -8.66 -5.06 -3.69
C GLU A 8 -8.43 -4.32 -2.36
N ARG A 9 -8.21 -5.07 -1.27
CA ARG A 9 -7.96 -4.47 0.06
C ARG A 9 -6.68 -3.64 0.10
N VAL A 10 -5.59 -4.16 -0.48
CA VAL A 10 -4.31 -3.44 -0.53
C VAL A 10 -4.46 -2.17 -1.37
N ALA A 11 -5.14 -2.24 -2.52
CA ALA A 11 -5.41 -1.07 -3.34
C ALA A 11 -6.20 0.00 -2.57
N SER A 12 -7.27 -0.38 -1.85
CA SER A 12 -8.04 0.56 -1.03
C SER A 12 -7.19 1.25 0.05
N VAL A 13 -6.28 0.51 0.71
CA VAL A 13 -5.39 1.10 1.72
C VAL A 13 -4.39 2.05 1.07
N LEU A 14 -3.79 1.68 -0.06
CA LEU A 14 -2.85 2.56 -0.78
C LEU A 14 -3.53 3.85 -1.24
N THR A 15 -4.78 3.78 -1.73
CA THR A 15 -5.58 4.95 -2.10
C THR A 15 -5.89 5.82 -0.88
N LEU A 16 -6.22 5.24 0.27
CA LEU A 16 -6.44 6.01 1.49
C LEU A 16 -5.17 6.71 1.95
N CYS A 17 -4.02 6.04 1.88
CA CYS A 17 -2.73 6.66 2.18
C CYS A 17 -2.44 7.81 1.20
N ASP A 18 -2.69 7.64 -0.09
CA ASP A 18 -2.52 8.70 -1.08
C ASP A 18 -3.39 9.93 -0.78
N VAL A 19 -4.66 9.71 -0.42
CA VAL A 19 -5.56 10.80 0.00
C VAL A 19 -5.02 11.51 1.24
N LEU A 20 -4.58 10.76 2.27
CA LEU A 20 -4.03 11.35 3.50
C LEU A 20 -2.75 12.15 3.26
N LEU A 21 -1.91 11.74 2.31
CA LEU A 21 -0.67 12.44 1.96
C LEU A 21 -0.90 13.74 1.18
N HIS A 22 -2.07 13.87 0.53
CA HIS A 22 -2.47 15.08 -0.20
C HIS A 22 -3.40 15.99 0.61
N ASP A 23 -3.83 15.55 1.78
CA ASP A 23 -4.65 16.34 2.70
C ASP A 23 -3.74 17.09 3.67
N GLU A 24 -3.44 18.35 3.32
CA GLU A 24 -2.56 19.25 4.08
C GLU A 24 -3.08 19.51 5.52
N ASP A 25 -4.38 19.33 5.78
CA ASP A 25 -4.98 19.48 7.11
C ASP A 25 -4.97 18.16 7.91
N ALA A 26 -4.88 17.00 7.26
CA ALA A 26 -4.89 15.69 7.92
C ALA A 26 -3.52 15.27 8.47
N CYS A 27 -2.42 15.69 7.83
CA CYS A 27 -1.05 15.37 8.25
C CYS A 27 -0.24 16.66 8.44
N SER A 28 -0.57 17.41 9.49
CA SER A 28 0.06 18.72 9.78
C SER A 28 1.56 18.66 10.12
N SER A 29 2.12 17.47 10.34
CA SER A 29 3.56 17.30 10.58
C SER A 29 4.25 16.52 9.46
N ASP A 30 5.38 17.05 8.99
CA ASP A 30 6.24 16.39 7.98
C ASP A 30 6.62 14.96 8.42
N GLY A 31 6.75 14.71 9.72
CA GLY A 31 7.08 13.39 10.27
C GLY A 31 5.96 12.34 10.11
N GLU A 32 4.69 12.75 10.22
CA GLU A 32 3.55 11.86 9.97
C GLU A 32 3.44 11.53 8.47
N ASN A 33 3.68 12.54 7.62
CA ASN A 33 3.69 12.38 6.17
C ASN A 33 4.79 11.40 5.72
N ASP A 34 6.03 11.58 6.20
CA ASP A 34 7.16 10.67 5.95
C ASP A 34 6.87 9.24 6.40
N SER A 35 6.25 9.11 7.58
CA SER A 35 5.86 7.81 8.13
C SER A 35 4.83 7.11 7.24
N ILE A 36 3.79 7.81 6.80
CA ILE A 36 2.77 7.26 5.88
C ILE A 36 3.40 6.88 4.55
N GLN A 37 4.25 7.74 3.96
CA GLN A 37 4.94 7.45 2.70
C GLN A 37 5.81 6.19 2.79
N GLN A 38 6.65 6.08 3.82
CA GLN A 38 7.51 4.90 4.01
C GLN A 38 6.68 3.63 4.20
N THR A 39 5.60 3.70 4.98
CA THR A 39 4.77 2.54 5.28
C THR A 39 4.00 2.09 4.04
N THR A 40 3.48 3.04 3.25
CA THR A 40 2.81 2.84 1.96
C THR A 40 3.76 2.17 0.95
N GLN A 41 4.98 2.68 0.82
CA GLN A 41 5.98 2.13 -0.09
C GLN A 41 6.37 0.69 0.28
N ARG A 42 6.59 0.41 1.57
CA ARG A 42 6.90 -0.94 2.06
C ARG A 42 5.75 -1.91 1.82
N LEU A 43 4.51 -1.47 2.00
CA LEU A 43 3.33 -2.27 1.73
C LEU A 43 3.22 -2.64 0.24
N ASP A 44 3.34 -1.66 -0.66
CA ASP A 44 3.30 -1.90 -2.11
C ASP A 44 4.41 -2.87 -2.56
N GLN A 45 5.65 -2.64 -2.11
CA GLN A 45 6.78 -3.52 -2.45
C GLN A 45 6.54 -4.96 -1.98
N ARG A 46 6.06 -5.13 -0.75
CA ARG A 46 5.79 -6.45 -0.17
C ARG A 46 4.62 -7.13 -0.88
N TRP A 47 3.58 -6.39 -1.26
CA TRP A 47 2.44 -6.91 -2.00
C TRP A 47 2.85 -7.39 -3.40
N ARG A 48 3.64 -6.59 -4.14
CA ARG A 48 4.20 -7.00 -5.44
C ARG A 48 5.01 -8.28 -5.34
N LYS A 49 5.82 -8.43 -4.28
CA LYS A 49 6.57 -9.66 -4.02
C LYS A 49 5.66 -10.87 -3.81
N ILE A 50 4.58 -10.71 -3.03
CA ILE A 50 3.59 -11.79 -2.82
C ILE A 50 2.93 -12.18 -4.15
N CYS A 51 2.54 -11.20 -4.96
CA CYS A 51 1.96 -11.45 -6.28
C CYS A 51 2.91 -12.24 -7.19
N SER A 52 4.19 -11.83 -7.26
CA SER A 52 5.23 -12.55 -8.03
C SER A 52 5.38 -13.99 -7.57
N LEU A 53 5.62 -14.20 -6.27
CA LEU A 53 5.80 -15.55 -5.70
C LEU A 53 4.55 -16.41 -5.88
N SER A 54 3.36 -15.82 -5.81
CA SER A 54 2.11 -16.54 -6.04
C SER A 54 1.92 -16.92 -7.51
N LEU A 55 2.44 -16.13 -8.46
CA LEU A 55 2.40 -16.46 -9.88
C LEU A 55 3.40 -17.56 -10.21
N GLU A 56 4.62 -17.45 -9.70
CA GLU A 56 5.69 -18.45 -9.87
C GLU A 56 5.28 -19.83 -9.34
N ARG A 57 4.56 -19.91 -8.22
CA ARG A 57 4.04 -21.17 -7.66
C ARG A 57 2.89 -21.80 -8.44
N ARG A 58 2.27 -21.06 -9.38
CA ARG A 58 1.17 -21.53 -10.22
C ARG A 58 1.64 -22.04 -11.58
N LEU A 59 2.91 -21.83 -11.93
CA LEU A 59 3.57 -22.36 -13.13
C LEU A 59 4.20 -23.72 -12.83
#